data_AF-A0A538T0G8-F1
#
_entry.id   AF-A0A538T0G8-F1
#
_cell.length_a   1.000
_cell.length_b   1.000
_cell.length_c   1.000
_cell.angle_alpha   90.00
_cell.angle_beta   90.00
_cell.angle_gamma   90.00
#
_symmetry.space_group_name_H-M   'P 1'
#
loop_
_entity.id
_entity.type
_entity.pdbx_description
1 polymer ?
#
loop_
_entity_poly.entity_id
_entity_poly.type
_entity_poly.pdbx_seq_one_letter_code
_entity_poly.pdbx_strand_id
1 'polypeptide(L)' 'MSPADTDCLNIADAFLDARVREGRGARVALHTDAGALTYAEVQALANRFGNLLAEAGVEPEDRVLVALPDGP' A
#
# COMPACT_ATOMS: atom_id res chain seq x y z
N MET A 1 13.57 14.11 12.10
CA MET A 1 13.81 13.56 10.76
C MET A 1 14.89 14.41 10.13
N SER A 2 16.06 13.83 9.87
CA SER A 2 17.16 14.48 9.15
C SER A 2 16.79 14.59 7.67
N PRO A 3 17.29 15.59 6.92
CA PRO A 3 17.08 15.67 5.47
C PRO A 3 17.53 14.41 4.68
N ALA A 4 18.46 13.61 5.21
CA ALA A 4 18.85 12.32 4.63
C ALA A 4 17.80 11.20 4.80
N ASP A 5 16.85 11.35 5.74
CA ASP A 5 15.82 10.34 6.00
C ASP A 5 14.69 10.39 4.94
N THR A 6 14.58 11.50 4.20
CA THR A 6 13.52 11.70 3.18
C THR A 6 13.81 10.96 1.88
N ASP A 7 15.09 10.76 1.52
CA ASP A 7 15.50 10.09 0.27
C ASP A 7 15.15 8.59 0.21
N CYS A 8 14.77 7.99 1.34
CA CYS A 8 14.39 6.58 1.45
C CYS A 8 12.91 6.36 1.82
N LEU A 9 12.07 7.42 1.78
CA LEU A 9 10.67 7.29 2.17
C LEU A 9 9.87 6.47 1.15
N ASN A 10 9.39 5.30 1.58
CA ASN A 10 8.36 4.53 0.87
C ASN A 10 7.01 4.74 1.55
N ILE A 11 6.02 5.26 0.80
CA ILE A 11 4.68 5.57 1.32
C ILE A 11 3.91 4.29 1.71
N ALA A 12 4.04 3.21 0.94
CA ALA A 12 3.42 1.93 1.28
C ALA A 12 3.99 1.39 2.59
N ASP A 13 5.30 1.49 2.81
CA ASP A 13 5.90 1.05 4.07
C ASP A 13 5.41 1.89 5.26
N ALA A 14 5.50 3.21 5.15
CA ALA A 14 5.21 4.12 6.25
C ALA A 14 3.74 4.05 6.73
N PHE A 15 2.79 3.83 5.83
CA PHE A 15 1.36 3.87 6.14
C PHE A 15 0.69 2.48 6.21
N LEU A 16 1.26 1.46 5.58
CA LEU A 16 0.66 0.13 5.48
C LEU A 16 1.59 -0.94 6.08
N ASP A 17 2.77 -1.16 5.50
CA ASP A 17 3.58 -2.34 5.83
C ASP A 17 4.16 -2.28 7.25
N ALA A 18 4.52 -1.08 7.71
CA ALA A 18 4.95 -0.87 9.10
C ALA A 18 3.87 -1.30 10.09
N ARG A 19 2.58 -1.08 9.80
CA ARG A 19 1.47 -1.48 10.70
C ARG A 19 1.37 -2.99 10.81
N VAL A 20 1.54 -3.71 9.71
CA VAL A 20 1.57 -5.18 9.73
C VAL A 20 2.79 -5.69 10.51
N ARG A 21 3.97 -5.11 10.26
CA ARG A 21 5.23 -5.46 10.96
C ARG A 21 5.19 -5.18 12.46
N GLU A 22 4.46 -4.13 12.88
CA GLU A 22 4.18 -3.78 14.27
C GLU A 22 3.15 -4.73 14.94
N GLY A 23 2.68 -5.77 14.26
CA GLY A 23 1.69 -6.72 14.77
C GLY A 23 0.25 -6.20 14.75
N ARG A 24 -0.01 -5.09 14.04
CA ARG A 24 -1.34 -4.48 13.93
C ARG A 24 -2.12 -4.96 12.70
N GLY A 25 -1.69 -6.05 12.07
CA GLY A 25 -2.31 -6.59 10.85
C GLY A 25 -3.82 -6.82 10.97
N ALA A 26 -4.30 -7.31 12.12
CA ALA A 26 -5.73 -7.55 12.36
C ALA A 26 -6.54 -6.29 12.72
N ARG A 27 -5.91 -5.12 12.88
CA ARG A 27 -6.62 -3.86 13.15
C ARG A 27 -7.26 -3.37 11.85
N VAL A 28 -8.49 -2.87 11.96
CA VAL A 28 -9.19 -2.22 10.84
C VAL A 28 -8.41 -0.99 10.36
N ALA A 29 -8.15 -0.94 9.06
CA ALA A 29 -7.46 0.13 8.35
C ALA A 29 -8.45 1.00 7.55
N LEU A 30 -9.43 0.37 6.89
CA LEU A 30 -10.43 1.05 6.06
C LEU A 30 -11.85 0.65 6.48
N HIS A 31 -12.74 1.63 6.55
CA HIS A 31 -14.18 1.43 6.61
C HIS A 31 -14.77 1.86 5.28
N THR A 32 -15.57 0.98 4.68
CA THR A 32 -16.20 1.19 3.37
C THR A 32 -17.67 0.78 3.45
N ASP A 33 -18.46 1.15 2.45
CA ASP A 33 -19.86 0.73 2.37
C ASP A 33 -20.02 -0.79 2.24
N ALA A 34 -19.01 -1.49 1.71
CA ALA A 34 -18.98 -2.95 1.60
C ALA A 34 -18.52 -3.66 2.88
N GLY A 35 -18.00 -2.92 3.86
CA GLY A 35 -17.48 -3.46 5.11
C GLY A 35 -16.13 -2.87 5.51
N ALA A 36 -15.51 -3.48 6.53
CA ALA A 36 -14.22 -3.08 7.05
C ALA A 36 -13.10 -3.98 6.51
N LEU A 37 -11.94 -3.38 6.20
CA LEU A 37 -10.73 -4.08 5.82
C LEU A 37 -9.64 -3.83 6.86
N THR A 38 -8.95 -4.89 7.26
CA THR A 38 -7.80 -4.86 8.16
C THR A 38 -6.52 -4.45 7.42
N TYR A 39 -5.50 -4.02 8.16
CA TYR A 39 -4.19 -3.69 7.57
C TYR A 39 -3.60 -4.86 6.77
N ALA A 40 -3.76 -6.10 7.24
CA ALA A 40 -3.28 -7.28 6.53
C ALA A 40 -4.01 -7.51 5.20
N GLU A 41 -5.33 -7.29 5.16
CA GLU A 41 -6.14 -7.43 3.94
C GLU A 41 -5.80 -6.34 2.91
N VAL A 42 -5.67 -5.09 3.36
CA VAL A 42 -5.27 -3.98 2.48
C VAL A 42 -3.86 -4.22 1.92
N GLN A 43 -2.92 -4.70 2.74
CA GLN A 43 -1.58 -5.07 2.28
C GLN A 43 -1.61 -6.17 1.23
N ALA A 44 -2.42 -7.22 1.43
CA ALA A 44 -2.56 -8.29 0.46
C ALA A 44 -3.09 -7.79 -0.89
N LEU A 45 -4.09 -6.90 -0.89
CA LEU A 45 -4.63 -6.28 -2.10
C LEU A 45 -3.59 -5.39 -2.79
N ALA A 46 -2.90 -4.53 -2.03
CA ALA A 46 -1.85 -3.66 -2.56
C ALA A 46 -0.70 -4.46 -3.19
N ASN A 47 -0.21 -5.51 -2.51
CA ASN A 47 0.85 -6.37 -3.01
C ASN A 47 0.45 -7.14 -4.27
N ARG A 48 -0.83 -7.51 -4.41
CA ARG A 48 -1.32 -8.16 -5.64
C ARG A 48 -1.16 -7.23 -6.86
N PHE A 49 -1.49 -5.94 -6.71
CA PHE A 49 -1.29 -4.96 -7.77
C PHE A 49 0.18 -4.61 -7.96
N GLY A 50 0.95 -4.44 -6.88
CA GLY A 50 2.39 -4.15 -6.96
C GLY A 50 3.16 -5.24 -7.70
N ASN A 51 2.89 -6.52 -7.40
CA ASN A 51 3.50 -7.65 -8.10
C ASN A 51 3.10 -7.69 -9.57
N LEU A 52 1.83 -7.41 -9.89
CA LEU A 52 1.37 -7.33 -11.28
C LEU A 52 2.06 -6.23 -12.08
N LEU A 53 2.28 -5.05 -11.48
CA LEU A 53 3.02 -3.96 -12.12
C LEU A 53 4.50 -4.34 -12.33
N ALA A 54 5.12 -4.99 -11.34
CA ALA A 54 6.48 -5.49 -11.47
C ALA A 54 6.61 -6.55 -12.58
N GLU A 55 5.66 -7.49 -12.65
CA GLU A 55 5.59 -8.50 -13.73
C GLU A 55 5.36 -7.87 -15.11
N ALA A 56 4.64 -6.75 -15.17
CA ALA A 56 4.45 -5.97 -16.39
C ALA A 56 5.67 -5.12 -16.79
N GLY A 57 6.74 -5.13 -15.98
CA GLY A 57 7.99 -4.42 -16.24
C GLY A 57 8.00 -2.96 -15.83
N VAL A 58 7.10 -2.53 -14.92
CA VAL A 58 7.10 -1.16 -14.38
C VAL A 58 8.31 -0.97 -13.47
N GLU A 59 9.07 0.09 -13.72
CA GLU A 59 10.25 0.48 -12.95
C GLU A 59 9.99 1.75 -12.11
N PRO A 60 10.85 2.07 -11.12
CA PRO A 60 10.81 3.38 -10.47
C PRO A 60 10.81 4.51 -11.51
N GLU A 61 10.06 5.58 -11.22
CA GLU A 61 9.86 6.76 -12.10
C GLU A 61 8.90 6.55 -13.28
N ASP A 62 8.52 5.31 -13.59
CA ASP A 62 7.47 5.05 -14.58
C ASP A 62 6.10 5.61 -14.14
N ARG A 63 5.33 6.06 -15.12
CA ARG A 63 4.00 6.63 -14.89
C ARG A 63 2.92 5.61 -15.16
N VAL A 64 2.14 5.30 -14.13
CA VAL A 64 0.98 4.40 -14.21
C VAL A 64 -0.30 5.20 -14.02
N LEU A 65 -1.24 5.09 -14.97
CA LEU A 65 -2.58 5.66 -14.82
C LEU A 65 -3.45 4.72 -14.00
N VAL A 66 -4.08 5.24 -12.94
CA VAL A 66 -5.08 4.52 -12.15
C VAL A 66 -6.46 5.11 -12.48
N ALA A 67 -7.31 4.33 -13.14
CA ALA A 67 -8.66 4.72 -13.51
C ALA A 67 -9.65 3.72 -12.90
N LEU A 68 -10.09 4.01 -11.68
CA LEU A 68 -10.94 3.13 -10.87
C LEU A 68 -12.10 3.96 -10.26
N PRO A 69 -13.26 3.35 -9.97
CA PRO A 69 -14.26 3.96 -9.10
C PRO A 69 -13.70 4.16 -7.68
N ASP A 70 -14.32 5.04 -6.89
CA ASP A 70 -13.95 5.24 -5.48
C ASP A 70 -14.41 4.05 -4.64
N GLY A 71 -13.47 3.16 -4.30
CA GLY A 71 -13.70 1.95 -3.54
C GLY A 71 -12.46 1.08 -3.39
N PRO A 72 -12.46 0.12 -2.45
CA PRO A 72 -11.40 -0.87 -2.29
C PRO A 72 -11.36 -1.92 -3.40
#